data_AF-A0A0F9P7H3-F1
#
_entry.id   AF-A0A0F9P7H3-F1
#
_cell.length_a   1.000
_cell.length_b   1.000
_cell.length_c   1.000
_cell.angle_alpha   90.00
_cell.angle_beta   90.00
_cell.angle_gamma   90.00
#
_symmetry.space_group_name_H-M   'P 1'
#
loop_
_entity.id
_entity.type
_entity.pdbx_description
1 polymer ?
#
loop_
_entity_poly.entity_id
_entity_poly.type
_entity_poly.pdbx_seq_one_letter_code
_entity_poly.pdbx_strand_id
1 'polypeptide(L)' 'MTIEDAVRAEAEADRLASRAAMKADSARGRLAASRGAGLSETEMAVLAAEADNATKADETAEAAYAEAARVLASARNAA' A
#
# COMPACT_ATOMS: atom_id res chain seq x y z
N MET A 1 25.35 6.75 2.11
CA MET A 1 24.31 6.12 1.27
C MET A 1 24.68 6.40 -0.17
N THR A 2 24.75 5.38 -1.02
CA THR A 2 25.13 5.51 -2.43
C THR A 2 23.89 5.70 -3.33
N ILE A 3 24.08 6.13 -4.58
CA ILE A 3 22.98 6.17 -5.57
C ILE A 3 22.39 4.76 -5.76
N GLU A 4 23.23 3.72 -5.77
CA GLU A 4 22.77 2.33 -5.88
C GLU A 4 21.88 1.90 -4.70
N ASP A 5 22.21 2.31 -3.47
CA ASP A 5 21.37 2.06 -2.30
C ASP A 5 20.01 2.77 -2.42
N ALA A 6 20.01 4.01 -2.90
CA ALA A 6 18.79 4.79 -3.07
C ALA A 6 17.87 4.19 -4.15
N VAL A 7 18.44 3.73 -5.28
CA VAL A 7 17.69 3.02 -6.32
C VAL A 7 17.12 1.71 -5.79
N ARG A 8 17.88 0.95 -5.00
CA ARG A 8 17.38 -0.29 -4.39
C ARG A 8 16.24 -0.03 -3.41
N ALA A 9 16.34 1.04 -2.62
CA ALA A 9 15.29 1.44 -1.67
C ALA A 9 14.01 1.87 -2.40
N GLU A 10 14.12 2.66 -3.47
CA GLU A 10 12.98 3.03 -4.33
C GLU A 10 12.28 1.79 -4.89
N ALA A 11 13.04 0.85 -5.47
CA ALA A 11 12.48 -0.37 -6.05
C ALA A 11 11.83 -1.31 -5.01
N GLU A 12 12.31 -1.31 -3.76
CA GLU A 12 11.68 -2.06 -2.67
C GLU A 12 10.39 -1.38 -2.22
N ALA A 13 10.39 -0.06 -2.10
CA ALA A 13 9.21 0.70 -1.71
C ALA A 13 8.10 0.58 -2.77
N ASP A 14 8.44 0.61 -4.06
CA ASP A 14 7.50 0.39 -5.17
C ASP A 14 6.85 -1.01 -5.11
N ARG A 15 7.65 -2.03 -4.82
CA ARG A 15 7.14 -3.40 -4.61
C ARG A 15 6.21 -3.51 -3.42
N LEU A 16 6.50 -2.83 -2.31
CA LEU A 16 5.64 -2.79 -1.13
C LEU A 16 4.33 -2.05 -1.40
N ALA A 17 4.39 -0.90 -2.08
CA ALA A 17 3.23 -0.13 -2.48
C ALA A 17 2.31 -0.93 -3.41
N SER A 18 2.87 -1.54 -4.46
CA SER A 18 2.12 -2.40 -5.38
C SER A 18 1.40 -3.55 -4.66
N ARG A 19 2.08 -4.23 -3.73
CA ARG A 19 1.47 -5.31 -2.93
C ARG A 19 0.36 -4.81 -2.02
N ALA A 20 0.53 -3.65 -1.41
CA ALA A 20 -0.46 -3.05 -0.53
C ALA A 20 -1.72 -2.62 -1.31
N ALA A 21 -1.54 -1.97 -2.46
CA ALA A 21 -2.62 -1.59 -3.37
C ALA A 21 -3.45 -2.81 -3.81
N MET A 22 -2.79 -3.89 -4.26
CA MET A 22 -3.49 -5.14 -4.62
C MET A 22 -4.31 -5.72 -3.46
N LYS A 23 -3.80 -5.64 -2.23
CA LYS A 23 -4.51 -6.13 -1.03
C LYS A 23 -5.70 -5.24 -0.70
N ALA A 24 -5.54 -3.91 -0.81
CA ALA A 24 -6.61 -2.95 -0.61
C ALA A 24 -7.74 -3.13 -1.64
N ASP A 25 -7.39 -3.27 -2.92
CA ASP A 25 -8.35 -3.54 -4.00
C ASP A 25 -9.11 -4.84 -3.78
N SER A 26 -8.40 -5.92 -3.42
CA SER A 26 -9.03 -7.20 -3.13
C SER A 26 -10.00 -7.11 -1.94
N ALA A 27 -9.60 -6.47 -0.84
CA ALA A 27 -10.43 -6.32 0.35
C ALA A 27 -11.68 -5.45 0.08
N ARG A 28 -11.51 -4.33 -0.64
CA ARG A 28 -12.62 -3.47 -1.09
C ARG A 28 -13.58 -4.22 -2.01
N GLY A 29 -13.05 -5.03 -2.94
CA GLY A 29 -13.84 -5.87 -3.82
C GLY A 29 -14.67 -6.90 -3.06
N ARG A 30 -14.10 -7.59 -2.07
CA ARG A 30 -14.84 -8.52 -1.20
C ARG A 30 -15.94 -7.82 -0.41
N LEU A 31 -15.66 -6.68 0.19
CA LEU A 31 -16.64 -5.89 0.93
C LEU A 31 -17.78 -5.37 0.04
N ALA A 32 -17.47 -4.95 -1.19
CA ALA A 32 -18.47 -4.51 -2.14
C ALA A 32 -19.38 -5.68 -2.59
N ALA A 33 -18.78 -6.84 -2.89
CA ALA A 33 -19.51 -8.04 -3.28
C ALA A 33 -20.39 -8.61 -2.16
N SER A 34 -20.04 -8.33 -0.90
CA SER A 34 -20.80 -8.82 0.25
C SER A 34 -22.02 -7.97 0.60
N ARG A 35 -22.10 -6.72 0.10
CA ARG A 35 -23.28 -5.85 0.27
C ARG A 35 -24.48 -6.45 -0.47
N GLY A 36 -25.37 -7.12 0.28
CA GLY A 36 -26.55 -7.80 -0.24
C GLY A 36 -26.47 -9.32 -0.23
N ALA A 37 -25.35 -9.91 0.23
CA ALA A 37 -25.17 -11.36 0.31
C ALA A 37 -25.82 -12.01 1.56
N GLY A 38 -26.57 -11.25 2.36
CA GLY A 38 -27.19 -11.75 3.59
C GLY A 38 -26.19 -12.08 4.71
N LEU A 39 -24.98 -11.51 4.65
CA LEU A 39 -23.97 -11.66 5.70
C LEU A 39 -24.49 -11.12 7.05
N SER A 40 -24.05 -11.75 8.12
CA SER A 40 -24.25 -11.23 9.46
C SER A 40 -23.54 -9.88 9.64
N GLU A 41 -24.01 -9.08 10.59
CA GLU A 41 -23.37 -7.80 10.94
C GLU A 41 -21.90 -8.01 11.33
N THR A 42 -21.59 -9.11 12.02
CA THR A 42 -20.23 -9.47 12.42
C THR A 42 -19.33 -9.74 11.22
N GLU A 43 -19.80 -10.50 10.23
CA GLU A 43 -19.02 -10.79 9.01
C GLU A 43 -18.80 -9.53 8.17
N MET A 44 -19.82 -8.67 8.06
CA MET A 44 -19.69 -7.38 7.40
C MET A 44 -18.68 -6.47 8.13
N ALA A 45 -18.68 -6.47 9.46
CA ALA A 45 -17.73 -5.70 10.26
C ALA A 45 -16.29 -6.19 10.09
N VAL A 46 -16.07 -7.51 10.00
CA VAL A 46 -14.74 -8.09 9.74
C VAL A 46 -14.24 -7.67 8.34
N LEU A 47 -15.07 -7.80 7.31
CA LEU A 47 -14.70 -7.41 5.94
C LEU A 47 -14.41 -5.91 5.84
N ALA A 48 -15.18 -5.08 6.55
CA ALA A 48 -14.93 -3.64 6.64
C ALA A 48 -13.58 -3.35 7.31
N ALA A 49 -13.29 -3.99 8.45
CA ALA A 49 -12.02 -3.84 9.15
C ALA A 49 -10.82 -4.33 8.31
N GLU A 50 -10.97 -5.40 7.54
CA GLU A 50 -9.94 -5.87 6.61
C GLU A 50 -9.66 -4.86 5.49
N ALA A 51 -10.71 -4.26 4.92
CA ALA A 51 -10.58 -3.24 3.88
C ALA A 51 -9.92 -1.97 4.43
N ASP A 52 -10.30 -1.53 5.63
CA ASP A 52 -9.69 -0.36 6.28
C ASP A 52 -8.22 -0.60 6.62
N ASN A 53 -7.88 -1.78 7.17
CA ASN A 53 -6.50 -2.14 7.47
C ASN A 53 -5.65 -2.24 6.21
N ALA A 54 -6.20 -2.78 5.12
CA ALA A 54 -5.51 -2.83 3.84
C ALA A 54 -5.29 -1.44 3.23
N THR A 55 -6.27 -0.54 3.35
CA THR A 55 -6.16 0.86 2.91
C THR A 55 -5.06 1.61 3.66
N LYS A 56 -5.01 1.49 5.00
CA LYS A 56 -3.94 2.11 5.80
C LYS A 56 -2.54 1.59 5.47
N ALA A 57 -2.44 0.29 5.17
CA ALA A 57 -1.18 -0.31 4.74
C ALA A 57 -0.71 0.25 3.37
N ASP A 58 -1.66 0.49 2.46
CA ASP A 58 -1.42 1.12 1.15
C ASP A 58 -0.92 2.55 1.31
N GLU A 59 -1.61 3.36 2.10
CA GLU A 59 -1.20 4.74 2.44
C GLU A 59 0.21 4.80 3.04
N THR A 60 0.54 3.85 3.93
CA THR A 60 1.88 3.76 4.55
C THR A 60 2.96 3.43 3.52
N ALA A 61 2.67 2.51 2.60
CA ALA A 61 3.61 2.10 1.56
C ALA A 61 3.81 3.19 0.51
N GLU A 62 2.76 3.92 0.13
CA GLU A 62 2.83 5.07 -0.77
C GLU A 62 3.68 6.20 -0.17
N ALA A 63 3.50 6.50 1.13
CA ALA A 63 4.32 7.48 1.82
C ALA A 63 5.82 7.09 1.84
N ALA A 64 6.11 5.80 2.09
CA ALA A 64 7.49 5.29 2.05
C ALA A 64 8.10 5.38 0.65
N TYR A 65 7.33 5.07 -0.39
CA TYR A 65 7.76 5.21 -1.78
C TYR A 65 8.05 6.67 -2.15
N ALA A 66 7.16 7.59 -1.79
CA ALA A 66 7.37 9.02 -2.03
C ALA A 66 8.65 9.53 -1.33
N GLU A 67 8.93 9.04 -0.13
CA GLU A 67 10.16 9.40 0.58
C GLU A 67 11.41 8.82 -0.08
N ALA A 68 11.38 7.55 -0.49
CA ALA A 68 12.49 6.93 -1.22
C ALA A 68 12.79 7.67 -2.54
N ALA A 69 11.76 8.08 -3.28
CA ALA A 69 11.90 8.85 -4.50
C ALA A 69 12.54 10.24 -4.25
N ARG A 70 12.17 10.93 -3.16
CA ARG A 70 12.82 12.19 -2.76
C ARG A 70 14.29 12.00 -2.44
N VAL A 71 14.61 10.95 -1.69
CA VAL A 71 15.99 10.61 -1.31
C VAL A 71 16.84 10.33 -2.55
N LEU A 72 16.33 9.56 -3.51
CA LEU A 72 17.01 9.29 -4.78
C LEU A 72 17.23 10.56 -5.60
N ALA A 73 16.23 11.43 -5.71
CA ALA A 73 16.37 12.71 -6.40
C ALA A 73 17.46 13.60 -5.77
N SER A 74 17.50 13.65 -4.44
CA SER A 74 18.56 14.37 -3.71
C SER A 74 19.95 13.77 -3.96
N ALA A 75 20.07 12.43 -3.98
CA ALA A 75 21.34 11.75 -4.23
C ALA A 75 21.86 12.01 -5.66
N ARG A 76 20.95 12.03 -6.66
CA ARG A 76 21.29 12.35 -8.05
C ARG A 76 21.78 13.78 -8.22
N ASN A 77 21.18 14.75 -7.54
CA ASN A 77 21.59 16.16 -7.63
C ASN A 77 22.92 16.46 -6.92
N ALA A 78 23.35 15.59 -6.00
CA ALA A 78 24.60 15.75 -5.25
C ALA A 78 25.82 15.10 -5.93
N ALA A 79 25.61 14.32 -6.99
CA ALA A 79 26.64 13.62 -7.76
C ALA A 79 26.98 14.37 -9.05
#